data_AF-A0A3M1K7X4-F1
#
_entry.id   AF-A0A3M1K7X4-F1
#
_cell.length_a   1.000
_cell.length_b   1.000
_cell.length_c   1.000
_cell.angle_alpha   90.00
_cell.angle_beta   90.00
_cell.angle_gamma   90.00
#
_symmetry.space_group_name_H-M   'P 1'
#
loop_
_entity.id
_entity.type
_entity.pdbx_description
1 polymer ?
#
loop_
_entity_poly.entity_id
_entity_poly.type
_entity_poly.pdbx_seq_one_letter_code
_entity_poly.pdbx_strand_id
1 'polypeptide(L)'
;YEVLTGEVPIREATLPTMVPNLDIVPSTVDLSGAEAELVGLARRNFRLRDALAVDETRLRHDDILIDCPPSLSLLTLNALAASESVLVPLQCEFFALEGLSLLINTIERVQEHMNPDLEIEGIVLTMYDRRNKLSEQVEADVRAALGPQVWQTVIPRNVRVSEAPSHGKPALLYDHRCAGSAAYMALAREFLKRREEEKAA
;
A
#
# COMPACT_ATOMS: atom_id res chain seq x y z
N TYR A 1 7.28 15.66 2.63
CA TYR A 1 6.56 16.84 3.17
C TYR A 1 6.52 17.94 2.13
N GLU A 2 7.68 18.47 1.73
CA GLU A 2 7.85 19.55 0.74
C GLU A 2 7.17 19.28 -0.61
N VAL A 3 7.10 18.01 -1.04
CA VAL A 3 6.35 17.61 -2.24
C VAL A 3 4.85 17.91 -2.11
N LEU A 4 4.25 17.67 -0.94
CA LEU A 4 2.83 17.89 -0.70
C LEU A 4 2.50 19.37 -0.50
N THR A 5 3.42 20.15 0.06
CA THR A 5 3.30 21.62 0.16
C THR A 5 3.58 22.30 -1.18
N GLY A 6 4.23 21.60 -2.12
CA GLY A 6 4.52 22.08 -3.47
C GLY A 6 5.81 22.89 -3.56
N GLU A 7 6.66 22.82 -2.53
CA GLU A 7 7.96 23.48 -2.49
C GLU A 7 9.01 22.75 -3.35
N VAL A 8 8.91 21.42 -3.43
CA VAL A 8 9.86 20.58 -4.17
C VAL A 8 9.11 19.65 -5.14
N PRO A 9 9.49 19.60 -6.43
CA PRO A 9 8.96 18.63 -7.38
C PRO A 9 9.26 17.19 -6.96
N ILE A 10 8.35 16.24 -7.19
CA ILE A 10 8.52 14.87 -6.70
C ILE A 10 9.77 14.19 -7.29
N ARG A 11 10.13 14.52 -8.54
CA ARG A 11 11.36 14.03 -9.18
C ARG A 11 12.63 14.42 -8.43
N GLU A 12 12.66 15.59 -7.78
CA GLU A 12 13.84 16.08 -7.04
C GLU A 12 13.93 15.44 -5.66
N ALA A 13 12.79 15.01 -5.11
CA ALA A 13 12.71 14.21 -3.89
C ALA A 13 12.93 12.70 -4.14
N THR A 14 13.04 12.26 -5.40
CA THR A 14 13.21 10.86 -5.77
C THR A 14 14.68 10.45 -5.68
N LEU A 15 14.96 9.38 -4.94
CA LEU A 15 16.31 8.87 -4.70
C LEU A 15 16.45 7.42 -5.18
N PRO A 16 17.57 7.04 -5.81
CA PRO A 16 17.81 5.65 -6.16
C PRO A 16 18.05 4.81 -4.90
N THR A 17 17.60 3.56 -4.92
CA THR A 17 17.88 2.59 -3.85
C THR A 17 19.03 1.66 -4.23
N MET A 18 19.40 0.76 -3.32
CA MET A 18 20.36 -0.32 -3.61
C MET A 18 19.80 -1.40 -4.55
N VAL A 19 18.49 -1.41 -4.79
CA VAL A 19 17.82 -2.36 -5.68
C VAL A 19 17.69 -1.70 -7.06
N PRO A 20 18.21 -2.32 -8.13
CA PRO A 20 18.05 -1.78 -9.48
C PRO A 20 16.57 -1.62 -9.85
N ASN A 21 16.25 -0.53 -10.57
CA ASN A 21 14.89 -0.18 -10.99
C ASN A 21 13.91 0.06 -9.83
N LEU A 22 14.43 0.36 -8.64
CA LEU A 22 13.63 0.79 -7.50
C LEU A 22 14.20 2.11 -6.97
N ASP A 23 13.40 3.15 -7.11
CA ASP A 23 13.64 4.45 -6.49
C ASP A 23 12.68 4.64 -5.31
N ILE A 24 12.97 5.61 -4.45
CA ILE A 24 12.15 5.94 -3.29
C ILE A 24 12.02 7.45 -3.14
N VAL A 25 10.82 7.91 -2.79
CA VAL A 25 10.59 9.24 -2.22
C VAL A 25 10.49 9.07 -0.71
N PRO A 26 11.55 9.36 0.07
CA PRO A 26 11.54 9.07 1.50
C PRO A 26 10.60 10.01 2.26
N SER A 27 10.06 9.51 3.37
CA SER A 27 9.39 10.34 4.37
C SER A 27 10.35 10.73 5.50
N THR A 28 10.10 11.87 6.12
CA THR A 28 10.75 12.32 7.35
C THR A 28 9.72 12.44 8.46
N VAL A 29 10.16 12.63 9.71
CA VAL A 29 9.27 12.88 10.86
C VAL A 29 8.38 14.11 10.60
N ASP A 30 8.87 15.09 9.83
CA ASP A 30 8.15 16.32 9.47
C ASP A 30 6.90 16.04 8.62
N LEU A 31 6.79 14.88 7.97
CA LEU A 31 5.59 14.50 7.24
C LEU A 31 4.35 14.44 8.14
N SER A 32 4.53 14.14 9.44
CA SER A 32 3.44 14.21 10.42
C SER A 32 2.91 15.63 10.64
N GLY A 33 3.78 16.65 10.52
CA GLY A 33 3.42 18.06 10.58
C GLY A 33 2.72 18.56 9.31
N ALA A 34 2.88 17.85 8.19
CA ALA A 34 2.27 18.20 6.91
C ALA A 34 0.75 18.35 6.99
N GLU A 35 0.10 17.53 7.82
CA GLU A 35 -1.36 17.54 7.95
C GLU A 35 -1.89 18.90 8.40
N ALA A 36 -1.22 19.56 9.34
CA ALA A 36 -1.63 20.86 9.85
C ALA A 36 -1.55 21.96 8.78
N GLU A 37 -0.53 21.91 7.93
CA GLU A 37 -0.35 22.89 6.86
C GLU A 37 -1.29 22.61 5.67
N LEU A 38 -1.45 21.34 5.30
CA LEU A 38 -2.34 20.91 4.22
C LEU A 38 -3.76 21.40 4.43
N VAL A 39 -4.24 21.49 5.68
CA VAL A 39 -5.60 21.99 5.99
C VAL A 39 -5.90 23.35 5.34
N GLY A 40 -4.92 24.25 5.29
CA GLY A 40 -5.06 25.60 4.75
C GLY A 40 -4.93 25.69 3.23
N LEU A 41 -4.48 24.62 2.56
CA LEU A 41 -4.21 24.63 1.13
C LEU A 41 -5.45 24.32 0.29
N ALA A 42 -5.55 24.97 -0.87
CA ALA A 42 -6.52 24.58 -1.89
C ALA A 42 -6.20 23.17 -2.41
N ARG A 43 -7.23 22.42 -2.77
CA ARG A 43 -7.10 21.02 -3.22
C ARG A 43 -6.26 20.15 -2.27
N ARG A 44 -6.32 20.41 -0.95
CA ARG A 44 -5.53 19.70 0.07
C ARG A 44 -5.59 18.17 0.03
N ASN A 45 -6.68 17.60 -0.48
CA ASN A 45 -6.86 16.15 -0.61
C ASN A 45 -6.22 15.56 -1.87
N PHE A 46 -5.74 16.40 -2.80
CA PHE A 46 -5.27 16.01 -4.14
C PHE A 46 -3.81 16.41 -4.38
N ARG A 47 -3.10 16.90 -3.37
CA ARG A 47 -1.74 17.44 -3.49
C ARG A 47 -0.76 16.39 -4.03
N LEU A 48 -0.87 15.14 -3.57
CA LEU A 48 -0.03 14.07 -4.12
C LEU A 48 -0.36 13.77 -5.58
N ARG A 49 -1.65 13.67 -5.93
CA ARG A 49 -2.09 13.49 -7.32
C ARG A 49 -1.59 14.62 -8.21
N ASP A 50 -1.74 15.86 -7.77
CA ASP A 50 -1.31 17.04 -8.50
C ASP A 50 0.22 17.04 -8.69
N ALA A 51 0.99 16.64 -7.66
CA ALA A 51 2.45 16.50 -7.75
C ALA A 51 2.89 15.41 -8.73
N LEU A 52 2.18 14.28 -8.77
CA LEU A 52 2.43 13.19 -9.71
C LEU A 52 2.07 13.59 -11.14
N ALA A 53 0.91 14.21 -11.36
CA ALA A 53 0.42 14.60 -12.68
C ALA A 53 1.31 15.63 -13.40
N VAL A 54 1.92 16.57 -12.65
CA VAL A 54 2.86 17.55 -13.23
C VAL A 54 4.11 16.87 -13.77
N ASP A 55 4.54 15.79 -13.14
CA ASP A 55 5.73 15.02 -13.54
C ASP A 55 5.38 13.73 -14.31
N GLU A 56 4.11 13.36 -14.54
CA GLU A 56 3.67 12.15 -15.27
C GLU A 56 4.28 12.05 -16.68
N THR A 57 4.47 13.19 -17.36
CA THR A 57 5.14 13.21 -18.67
C THR A 57 6.65 12.88 -18.61
N ARG A 58 7.20 12.71 -17.40
CA ARG A 58 8.62 12.50 -17.10
C ARG A 58 8.93 11.41 -16.05
N LEU A 59 7.95 10.92 -15.30
CA LEU A 59 8.12 9.78 -14.40
C LEU A 59 8.40 8.53 -15.24
N ARG A 60 9.51 7.84 -14.95
CA ARG A 60 10.02 6.69 -15.73
C ARG A 60 9.67 5.36 -15.08
N HIS A 61 8.60 5.33 -14.30
CA HIS A 61 8.23 4.21 -13.46
C HIS A 61 6.98 3.56 -14.02
N ASP A 62 7.01 2.23 -14.17
CA ASP A 62 5.86 1.45 -14.63
C ASP A 62 4.80 1.32 -13.53
N ASP A 63 5.24 1.29 -12.26
CA ASP A 63 4.40 1.17 -11.08
C ASP A 63 4.86 2.14 -9.98
N ILE A 64 3.90 2.72 -9.25
CA ILE A 64 4.14 3.58 -8.08
C ILE A 64 3.43 2.97 -6.88
N LEU A 65 4.19 2.61 -5.84
CA LEU A 65 3.65 2.10 -4.58
C LEU A 65 3.67 3.21 -3.53
N ILE A 66 2.51 3.46 -2.90
CA ILE A 66 2.36 4.47 -1.85
C ILE A 66 2.09 3.74 -0.53
N ASP A 67 3.02 3.86 0.42
CA ASP A 67 2.85 3.34 1.78
C ASP A 67 2.09 4.34 2.64
N CYS A 68 0.94 3.94 3.16
CA CYS A 68 0.03 4.80 3.90
C CYS A 68 0.25 4.69 5.42
N PRO A 69 0.13 5.80 6.18
CA PRO A 69 0.06 5.73 7.62
C PRO A 69 -1.19 4.96 8.08
N PRO A 70 -1.19 4.39 9.30
CA PRO A 70 -2.30 3.56 9.80
C PRO A 70 -3.59 4.37 10.10
N SER A 71 -3.52 5.70 10.07
CA SER A 71 -4.65 6.59 10.32
C SER A 71 -5.31 7.02 9.01
N LEU A 72 -6.64 7.17 9.03
CA LEU A 72 -7.37 7.82 7.95
C LEU A 72 -7.26 9.35 8.08
N SER A 73 -6.11 9.89 7.66
CA SER A 73 -5.81 11.32 7.72
C SER A 73 -5.75 11.96 6.33
N LEU A 74 -5.40 13.25 6.27
CA LEU A 74 -5.17 13.92 4.99
C LEU A 74 -4.08 13.23 4.15
N LEU A 75 -3.08 12.60 4.77
CA LEU A 75 -2.05 11.86 4.06
C LEU A 75 -2.64 10.64 3.33
N THR A 76 -3.42 9.84 4.04
CA THR A 76 -4.10 8.66 3.46
C THR A 76 -5.12 9.07 2.40
N LEU A 77 -5.86 10.17 2.60
CA LEU A 77 -6.75 10.71 1.57
C LEU A 77 -5.99 11.14 0.31
N ASN A 78 -4.81 11.75 0.45
CA ASN A 78 -3.96 12.12 -0.68
C ASN A 78 -3.46 10.88 -1.44
N ALA A 79 -3.06 9.83 -0.72
CA ALA A 79 -2.65 8.56 -1.32
C ALA A 79 -3.80 7.93 -2.13
N LEU A 80 -4.98 7.78 -1.51
CA LEU A 80 -6.16 7.21 -2.17
C LEU A 80 -6.63 8.06 -3.35
N ALA A 81 -6.54 9.39 -3.25
CA ALA A 81 -6.91 10.29 -4.33
C ALA A 81 -5.96 10.22 -5.54
N ALA A 82 -4.73 9.73 -5.34
CA ALA A 82 -3.67 9.65 -6.33
C ALA A 82 -3.45 8.23 -6.88
N SER A 83 -4.13 7.22 -6.33
CA SER A 83 -3.93 5.81 -6.68
C SER A 83 -5.00 5.32 -7.66
N GLU A 84 -4.63 4.42 -8.56
CA GLU A 84 -5.59 3.67 -9.40
C GLU A 84 -6.28 2.58 -8.59
N SER A 85 -5.53 1.90 -7.72
CA SER A 85 -6.07 0.83 -6.88
C SER A 85 -5.41 0.79 -5.51
N VAL A 86 -6.05 0.10 -4.56
CA VAL A 86 -5.56 -0.10 -3.20
C VAL A 86 -5.46 -1.58 -2.84
N LEU A 87 -4.27 -1.99 -2.40
CA LEU A 87 -4.02 -3.30 -1.83
C LEU A 87 -4.14 -3.23 -0.31
N VAL A 88 -5.01 -4.06 0.28
CA VAL A 88 -5.33 -4.01 1.71
C VAL A 88 -4.60 -5.13 2.46
N PRO A 89 -3.56 -4.83 3.26
CA PRO A 89 -2.97 -5.81 4.16
C PRO A 89 -3.88 -6.03 5.37
N LEU A 90 -4.46 -7.22 5.49
CA LEU A 90 -5.35 -7.59 6.58
C LEU A 90 -4.65 -8.55 7.55
N GLN A 91 -4.58 -8.16 8.82
CA GLN A 91 -4.08 -9.05 9.88
C GLN A 91 -5.23 -9.92 10.40
N CYS A 92 -5.01 -11.24 10.45
CA CYS A 92 -6.05 -12.21 10.83
C CYS A 92 -6.28 -12.26 12.35
N GLU A 93 -6.90 -11.21 12.89
CA GLU A 93 -7.23 -11.02 14.31
C GLU A 93 -8.73 -10.76 14.52
N PHE A 94 -9.15 -10.69 15.79
CA PHE A 94 -10.57 -10.66 16.18
C PHE A 94 -11.37 -9.52 15.52
N PHE A 95 -10.75 -8.36 15.30
CA PHE A 95 -11.40 -7.18 14.70
C PHE A 95 -11.16 -7.02 13.19
N ALA A 96 -10.65 -8.06 12.52
CA ALA A 96 -10.27 -7.98 11.11
C ALA A 96 -11.44 -7.59 10.20
N LEU A 97 -12.61 -8.23 10.36
CA LEU A 97 -13.79 -7.95 9.54
C LEU A 97 -14.39 -6.57 9.81
N GLU A 98 -14.44 -6.14 11.08
CA GLU A 98 -14.98 -4.83 11.43
C GLU A 98 -14.11 -3.69 10.86
N GLY A 99 -12.78 -3.80 11.03
CA GLY A 99 -11.83 -2.84 10.46
C GLY A 99 -11.89 -2.81 8.92
N LEU A 100 -12.07 -3.98 8.29
CA LEU A 100 -12.19 -4.10 6.85
C LEU A 100 -13.46 -3.44 6.31
N SER A 101 -14.61 -3.64 6.97
CA SER A 101 -15.86 -2.97 6.58
C SER A 101 -15.75 -1.44 6.70
N LEU A 102 -15.10 -0.94 7.75
CA LEU A 102 -14.84 0.50 7.92
C LEU A 102 -13.95 1.06 6.80
N LEU A 103 -12.93 0.30 6.39
CA LEU A 103 -12.04 0.67 5.30
C LEU A 103 -12.78 0.67 3.95
N ILE A 104 -13.58 -0.35 3.67
CA ILE A 104 -14.37 -0.44 2.42
C ILE A 104 -15.32 0.77 2.32
N ASN A 105 -16.10 1.06 3.36
CA ASN A 105 -16.97 2.24 3.40
C ASN A 105 -16.20 3.56 3.19
N THR A 106 -14.95 3.61 3.65
CA THR A 106 -14.09 4.78 3.45
C THR A 106 -13.66 4.91 1.99
N ILE A 107 -13.24 3.80 1.36
CA ILE A 107 -12.84 3.75 -0.04
C ILE A 107 -14.02 4.14 -0.93
N GLU A 108 -15.22 3.62 -0.66
CA GLU A 108 -16.46 4.00 -1.38
C GLU A 108 -16.71 5.50 -1.33
N ARG A 109 -16.54 6.13 -0.16
CA ARG A 109 -16.69 7.59 -0.03
C ARG A 109 -15.63 8.35 -0.82
N VAL A 110 -14.40 7.84 -0.89
CA VAL A 110 -13.34 8.44 -1.71
C VAL A 110 -13.67 8.29 -3.19
N GLN A 111 -14.18 7.13 -3.63
CA GLN A 111 -14.63 6.90 -5.00
C GLN A 111 -15.70 7.92 -5.41
N GLU A 112 -16.75 8.08 -4.58
CA GLU A 112 -17.87 8.98 -4.87
C GLU A 112 -17.47 10.46 -4.97
N HIS A 113 -16.53 10.92 -4.14
CA HIS A 113 -16.29 12.36 -3.95
C HIS A 113 -14.95 12.86 -4.52
N MET A 114 -14.00 11.97 -4.80
CA MET A 114 -12.60 12.36 -5.03
C MET A 114 -11.91 11.61 -6.16
N ASN A 115 -12.07 10.28 -6.23
CA ASN A 115 -11.37 9.43 -7.18
C ASN A 115 -12.26 8.28 -7.69
N PRO A 116 -13.15 8.55 -8.67
CA PRO A 116 -14.11 7.56 -9.17
C PRO A 116 -13.48 6.29 -9.75
N ASP A 117 -12.23 6.37 -10.18
CA ASP A 117 -11.49 5.25 -10.80
C ASP A 117 -10.72 4.42 -9.76
N LEU A 118 -10.75 4.78 -8.48
CA LEU A 118 -10.07 4.04 -7.41
C LEU A 118 -10.73 2.66 -7.25
N GLU A 119 -9.96 1.58 -7.27
CA GLU A 119 -10.50 0.22 -7.04
C GLU A 119 -9.82 -0.50 -5.88
N ILE A 120 -10.48 -1.50 -5.30
CA ILE A 120 -9.84 -2.43 -4.37
C ILE A 120 -9.14 -3.50 -5.20
N GLU A 121 -7.82 -3.36 -5.35
CA GLU A 121 -6.94 -4.32 -6.03
C GLU A 121 -7.04 -5.72 -5.40
N GLY A 122 -7.13 -5.74 -4.07
CA GLY A 122 -7.39 -6.95 -3.32
C GLY A 122 -6.95 -6.87 -1.87
N ILE A 123 -7.10 -8.00 -1.20
CA ILE A 123 -6.86 -8.16 0.23
C ILE A 123 -5.83 -9.25 0.43
N VAL A 124 -4.74 -8.90 1.13
CA VAL A 124 -3.63 -9.80 1.44
C VAL A 124 -3.66 -10.11 2.91
N LEU A 125 -3.78 -11.39 3.25
CA LEU A 125 -3.72 -11.83 4.64
C LEU A 125 -2.26 -11.79 5.12
N THR A 126 -2.00 -11.04 6.19
CA THR A 126 -0.67 -10.81 6.74
C THR A 126 -0.54 -11.26 8.18
N MET A 127 0.71 -11.41 8.64
CA MET A 127 1.05 -11.89 9.99
C MET A 127 0.38 -13.24 10.34
N TYR A 128 0.10 -14.06 9.33
CA TYR A 128 -0.67 -15.28 9.48
C TYR A 128 0.08 -16.33 10.33
N ASP A 129 -0.59 -16.91 11.32
CA ASP A 129 -0.06 -18.03 12.12
C ASP A 129 -0.95 -19.27 11.95
N ARG A 130 -0.44 -20.26 11.20
CA ARG A 130 -1.11 -21.56 10.96
C ARG A 130 -1.38 -22.37 12.23
N ARG A 131 -0.76 -22.03 13.34
CA ARG A 131 -0.99 -22.72 14.62
C ARG A 131 -2.17 -22.12 15.38
N ASN A 132 -2.65 -20.95 14.94
CA ASN A 132 -3.74 -20.23 15.57
C ASN A 132 -5.05 -20.49 14.83
N LYS A 133 -5.97 -21.20 15.49
CA LYS A 133 -7.32 -21.45 14.97
C LYS A 133 -8.09 -20.16 14.65
N LEU A 134 -7.80 -19.05 15.35
CA LEU A 134 -8.41 -17.76 15.04
C LEU A 134 -8.01 -17.28 13.65
N SER A 135 -6.75 -17.47 13.25
CA SER A 135 -6.28 -17.05 11.92
C SER A 135 -6.96 -17.85 10.81
N GLU A 136 -7.15 -19.16 11.01
CA GLU A 136 -7.90 -20.01 10.07
C GLU A 136 -9.37 -19.60 9.96
N GLN A 137 -10.03 -19.31 11.10
CA GLN A 137 -11.42 -18.88 11.12
C GLN A 137 -11.59 -17.52 10.41
N VAL A 138 -10.75 -16.54 10.74
CA VAL A 138 -10.80 -15.21 10.11
C VAL A 138 -10.53 -15.29 8.62
N GLU A 139 -9.57 -16.12 8.18
CA GLU A 139 -9.35 -16.36 6.74
C GLU A 139 -10.60 -16.92 6.06
N ALA A 140 -11.23 -17.94 6.65
CA ALA A 140 -12.43 -18.55 6.09
C ALA A 140 -13.56 -17.52 5.97
N ASP A 141 -13.78 -16.72 7.01
CA ASP A 141 -14.85 -15.71 7.03
C ASP A 141 -14.60 -14.58 6.01
N VAL A 142 -13.36 -14.08 5.93
CA VAL A 142 -12.97 -13.02 4.98
C VAL A 142 -13.08 -13.52 3.54
N ARG A 143 -12.64 -14.76 3.26
CA ARG A 143 -12.79 -15.38 1.93
C ARG A 143 -14.25 -15.66 1.58
N ALA A 144 -15.08 -16.05 2.54
CA ALA A 144 -16.51 -16.25 2.31
C ALA A 144 -17.24 -14.93 2.00
N ALA A 145 -16.81 -13.83 2.64
CA ALA A 145 -17.42 -12.52 2.45
C ALA A 145 -16.98 -11.81 1.15
N LEU A 146 -15.69 -11.88 0.81
CA LEU A 146 -15.08 -11.03 -0.25
C LEU A 146 -14.57 -11.84 -1.45
N GLY A 147 -14.59 -13.17 -1.36
CA GLY A 147 -14.36 -14.08 -2.47
C GLY A 147 -13.05 -13.79 -3.21
N PRO A 148 -13.10 -13.50 -4.53
CA PRO A 148 -11.92 -13.37 -5.38
C PRO A 148 -11.03 -12.15 -5.07
N GLN A 149 -11.55 -11.17 -4.32
CA GLN A 149 -10.77 -10.02 -3.85
C GLN A 149 -9.70 -10.43 -2.83
N VAL A 150 -9.92 -11.54 -2.11
CA VAL A 150 -8.92 -12.06 -1.16
C VAL A 150 -7.90 -12.89 -1.92
N TRP A 151 -6.66 -12.41 -1.93
CA TRP A 151 -5.58 -13.05 -2.66
C TRP A 151 -5.23 -14.43 -2.06
N GLN A 152 -4.71 -15.31 -2.89
CA GLN A 152 -4.35 -16.67 -2.48
C GLN A 152 -3.10 -16.66 -1.62
N THR A 153 -2.17 -15.76 -1.90
CA THR A 153 -0.94 -15.60 -1.13
C THR A 153 -1.25 -15.07 0.27
N VAL A 154 -0.69 -15.74 1.28
CA VAL A 154 -0.72 -15.30 2.67
C VAL A 154 0.70 -15.01 3.15
N ILE A 155 0.89 -13.92 3.88
CA ILE A 155 2.18 -13.54 4.44
C ILE A 155 2.28 -14.07 5.87
N PRO A 156 3.14 -15.07 6.13
CA PRO A 156 3.26 -15.66 7.47
C PRO A 156 3.99 -14.71 8.42
N ARG A 157 3.70 -14.83 9.72
CA ARG A 157 4.54 -14.20 10.75
C ARG A 157 5.96 -14.77 10.66
N ASN A 158 6.95 -13.91 10.39
CA ASN A 158 8.32 -14.34 10.18
C ASN A 158 9.34 -13.36 10.79
N VAL A 159 10.22 -13.88 11.65
CA VAL A 159 11.22 -13.08 12.38
C VAL A 159 12.22 -12.41 11.44
N ARG A 160 12.65 -13.08 10.35
CA ARG A 160 13.61 -12.52 9.40
C ARG A 160 13.07 -11.30 8.66
N VAL A 161 11.77 -11.30 8.34
CA VAL A 161 11.09 -10.13 7.77
C VAL A 161 11.11 -8.97 8.76
N SER A 162 10.87 -9.23 10.05
CA SER A 162 10.92 -8.20 11.10
C SER A 162 12.34 -7.69 11.41
N GLU A 163 13.37 -8.51 11.22
CA GLU A 163 14.78 -8.12 11.41
C GLU A 163 15.33 -7.27 10.25
N ALA A 164 14.91 -7.53 9.01
CA ALA A 164 15.49 -6.92 7.82
C ALA A 164 15.55 -5.37 7.84
N PRO A 165 14.52 -4.63 8.31
CA PRO A 165 14.57 -3.18 8.43
C PRO A 165 15.71 -2.67 9.33
N SER A 166 16.03 -3.38 10.42
CA SER A 166 17.12 -3.01 11.33
C SER A 166 18.51 -3.08 10.67
N HIS A 167 18.61 -3.79 9.55
CA HIS A 167 19.81 -3.89 8.71
C HIS A 167 19.76 -2.99 7.46
N GLY A 168 18.70 -2.18 7.30
CA GLY A 168 18.52 -1.32 6.13
C GLY A 168 18.43 -2.09 4.82
N LYS A 169 17.93 -3.33 4.84
CA LYS A 169 17.82 -4.20 3.66
C LYS A 169 16.39 -4.69 3.48
N PRO A 170 15.89 -4.80 2.23
CA PRO A 170 14.69 -5.56 1.93
C PRO A 170 14.80 -7.01 2.43
N ALA A 171 13.70 -7.61 2.87
CA ALA A 171 13.69 -8.97 3.41
C ALA A 171 14.29 -10.00 2.43
N LEU A 172 14.04 -9.84 1.13
CA LEU A 172 14.60 -10.69 0.08
C LEU A 172 16.14 -10.61 0.01
N LEU A 173 16.73 -9.43 0.23
CA LEU A 173 18.19 -9.26 0.25
C LEU A 173 18.81 -9.67 1.59
N TYR A 174 18.04 -9.61 2.68
CA TYR A 174 18.48 -10.06 3.99
C TYR A 174 18.50 -11.59 4.08
N ASP A 175 17.40 -12.25 3.72
CA ASP A 175 17.30 -13.71 3.65
C ASP A 175 16.22 -14.14 2.64
N HIS A 176 16.64 -14.40 1.40
CA HIS A 176 15.74 -14.85 0.32
C HIS A 176 15.13 -16.24 0.55
N ARG A 177 15.71 -17.06 1.45
CA ARG A 177 15.26 -18.45 1.69
C ARG A 177 14.22 -18.53 2.80
N CYS A 178 14.04 -17.46 3.58
CA CYS A 178 13.06 -17.48 4.66
C CYS A 178 11.63 -17.54 4.09
N ALA A 179 10.71 -18.11 4.88
CA ALA A 179 9.31 -18.28 4.48
C ALA A 179 8.62 -16.95 4.15
N GLY A 180 9.00 -15.85 4.82
CA GLY A 180 8.45 -14.52 4.55
C GLY A 180 8.88 -13.97 3.19
N SER A 181 10.17 -14.07 2.84
CA SER A 181 10.67 -13.68 1.52
C SER A 181 10.04 -14.51 0.40
N ALA A 182 9.89 -15.82 0.61
CA ALA A 182 9.18 -16.69 -0.32
C ALA A 182 7.72 -16.26 -0.52
N ALA A 183 7.03 -15.87 0.55
CA ALA A 183 5.66 -15.38 0.48
C ALA A 183 5.55 -14.04 -0.26
N TYR A 184 6.44 -13.08 -0.03
CA TYR A 184 6.46 -11.82 -0.80
C TYR A 184 6.81 -12.03 -2.29
N MET A 185 7.68 -12.98 -2.62
CA MET A 185 7.91 -13.36 -4.02
C MET A 185 6.67 -13.99 -4.67
N ALA A 186 5.93 -14.81 -3.92
CA ALA A 186 4.66 -15.35 -4.39
C ALA A 186 3.62 -14.24 -4.58
N LEU A 187 3.57 -13.27 -3.66
CA LEU A 187 2.68 -12.13 -3.71
C LEU A 187 2.93 -11.29 -4.96
N ALA A 188 4.19 -10.96 -5.24
CA ALA A 188 4.57 -10.22 -6.43
C ALA A 188 4.18 -10.96 -7.72
N ARG A 189 4.31 -12.29 -7.77
CA ARG A 189 3.86 -13.09 -8.92
C ARG A 189 2.35 -13.08 -9.08
N GLU A 190 1.61 -13.18 -7.98
CA GLU A 190 0.15 -13.13 -8.00
C GLU A 190 -0.33 -11.75 -8.49
N PHE A 191 0.28 -10.66 -8.01
CA PHE A 191 0.01 -9.30 -8.47
C PHE A 191 0.21 -9.15 -9.98
N LEU A 192 1.40 -9.50 -10.48
CA LEU A 192 1.71 -9.38 -11.92
C LEU A 192 0.75 -10.20 -12.78
N LYS A 193 0.42 -11.42 -12.34
CA LYS A 193 -0.52 -12.28 -13.06
C LYS A 193 -1.93 -11.68 -13.14
N ARG A 194 -2.43 -11.12 -12.03
CA ARG A 194 -3.76 -10.47 -12.00
C ARG A 194 -3.83 -9.27 -12.94
N ARG A 195 -2.79 -8.43 -12.94
CA ARG A 195 -2.70 -7.29 -13.87
C ARG A 195 -2.64 -7.72 -15.33
N GLU A 196 -1.98 -8.83 -15.65
CA GLU A 196 -1.98 -9.40 -17.01
C GLU A 196 -3.38 -9.88 -17.43
N GLU A 197 -4.12 -10.51 -16.52
CA GLU A 197 -5.49 -10.98 -16.76
C GLU A 197 -6.46 -9.80 -16.96
N GLU A 198 -6.33 -8.73 -16.18
CA GLU A 198 -7.13 -7.49 -16.34
C GLU A 198 -6.86 -6.78 -17.67
N LYS A 199 -5.59 -6.68 -18.08
CA LYS A 199 -5.23 -6.10 -19.38
C LYS A 199 -5.74 -6.91 -20.58
N ALA A 200 -6.01 -8.20 -20.38
CA ALA A 200 -6.50 -9.11 -21.41
C ALA A 200 -8.03 -9.18 -21.49
N ALA A 201 -8.75 -8.68 -20.49
CA ALA A 201 -10.21 -8.66 -20.39
C ALA A 201 -10.82 -7.43 -21.11
#